data_AF-A0A5N4B5U9-F1
#
_entry.id   AF-A0A5N4B5U9-F1
#
_cell.length_a   1.000
_cell.length_b   1.000
_cell.length_c   1.000
_cell.angle_alpha   90.00
_cell.angle_beta   90.00
_cell.angle_gamma   90.00
#
_symmetry.space_group_name_H-M   'P 1'
#
loop_
_entity.id
_entity.type
_entity.pdbx_description
1 polymer ?
#
loop_
_entity_poly.entity_id
_entity_poly.type
_entity_poly.pdbx_seq_one_letter_code
_entity_poly.pdbx_strand_id
1 'polypeptide(L)'
;MFMCEKCNKSFATNSNLRRHLKKSCRAQEPSPKKLKVTHDTQRFCDVCSEHVSSRDYVGHLRSVKHKNNSLAFSTEGVQVITSAFKSRIVSYRISANTQYINLKEFVESLADVIKKLVREQIDIMGSVKVNCELFGYFILESKDRGEVKSFNTRNQVLTISSDLSEWFKDIIEKLEVDATEFEHRESGWALQH
;
A
#
# COMPACT_ATOMS: atom_id res chain seq x y z
N MET A 1 24.08 -37.12 -61.39
CA MET A 1 23.03 -37.43 -60.40
C MET A 1 23.62 -37.24 -59.01
N PHE A 2 22.98 -36.47 -58.13
CA PHE A 2 23.52 -36.15 -56.79
C PHE A 2 22.76 -36.92 -55.72
N MET A 3 23.43 -37.65 -54.84
CA MET A 3 22.78 -38.47 -53.81
C MET A 3 23.04 -37.92 -52.40
N CYS A 4 22.05 -38.04 -51.54
CA CYS A 4 22.17 -37.74 -50.12
C CYS A 4 22.71 -38.96 -49.38
N GLU A 5 23.93 -38.92 -48.87
CA GLU A 5 24.56 -40.04 -48.17
C GLU A 5 23.81 -40.49 -46.91
N LYS A 6 22.98 -39.61 -46.32
CA LYS A 6 22.25 -39.91 -45.08
C LYS A 6 20.92 -40.63 -45.29
N CYS A 7 20.25 -40.40 -46.41
CA CYS A 7 18.92 -40.97 -46.67
C CYS A 7 18.79 -41.63 -48.06
N ASN A 8 19.91 -41.71 -48.78
CA ASN A 8 20.08 -42.28 -50.10
C ASN A 8 19.13 -41.76 -51.20
N LYS A 9 18.54 -40.57 -51.00
CA LYS A 9 17.69 -39.92 -52.01
C LYS A 9 18.53 -39.29 -53.11
N SER A 10 18.13 -39.52 -54.35
CA SER A 10 18.75 -38.92 -55.53
C SER A 10 18.09 -37.62 -55.97
N PHE A 11 18.89 -36.68 -56.45
CA PHE A 11 18.48 -35.36 -56.90
C PHE A 11 19.09 -35.06 -58.27
N ALA A 12 18.31 -34.36 -59.11
CA ALA A 12 18.73 -33.96 -60.46
C ALA A 12 19.89 -32.93 -60.45
N THR A 13 19.97 -32.09 -59.41
CA THR A 13 20.98 -31.02 -59.31
C THR A 13 21.54 -30.88 -57.90
N ASN A 14 22.75 -30.31 -57.78
CA ASN A 14 23.40 -30.07 -56.49
C ASN A 14 22.60 -29.09 -55.60
N SER A 15 21.96 -28.09 -56.20
CA SER A 15 21.10 -27.12 -55.48
C SER A 15 19.92 -27.79 -54.79
N ASN A 16 19.32 -28.79 -55.45
CA ASN A 16 18.24 -29.59 -54.86
C ASN A 16 18.73 -30.46 -53.70
N LEU A 17 19.92 -31.06 -53.82
CA LEU A 17 20.56 -31.79 -52.72
C LEU A 17 20.85 -30.87 -51.52
N ARG A 18 21.44 -29.68 -51.73
CA ARG A 18 21.72 -28.71 -50.64
C ARG A 18 20.46 -28.26 -49.91
N ARG A 19 19.38 -27.96 -50.64
CA ARG A 19 18.09 -27.59 -50.05
C ARG A 19 17.50 -28.74 -49.22
N HIS A 20 17.58 -29.98 -49.73
CA HIS A 20 17.18 -31.17 -49.00
C HIS A 20 17.99 -31.34 -47.71
N LEU A 21 19.32 -31.25 -47.77
CA LEU A 21 20.21 -31.38 -46.61
C LEU A 21 19.96 -30.35 -45.53
N LYS A 22 19.39 -29.18 -45.84
CA LYS A 22 19.10 -28.12 -44.87
C LYS A 22 17.72 -28.21 -44.22
N LYS A 23 16.70 -28.64 -44.97
CA LYS A 23 15.30 -28.48 -44.55
C LYS A 23 14.50 -29.77 -44.41
N SER A 24 14.92 -30.85 -45.08
CA SER A 24 14.01 -32.00 -45.32
C SER A 24 14.69 -33.35 -45.24
N CYS A 25 15.98 -33.40 -44.89
CA CYS A 25 16.68 -34.66 -44.65
C CYS A 25 16.21 -35.23 -43.31
N ARG A 26 15.47 -36.35 -43.35
CA ARG A 26 14.94 -37.04 -42.17
C ARG A 26 16.03 -37.58 -41.22
N ALA A 27 17.28 -37.60 -41.66
CA ALA A 27 18.45 -37.97 -40.87
C ALA A 27 19.16 -36.75 -40.23
N GLN A 28 18.52 -35.58 -40.21
CA GLN A 28 18.90 -34.54 -39.26
C GLN A 28 18.32 -34.89 -37.90
N GLU A 29 19.19 -35.20 -36.94
CA GLU A 29 18.89 -35.10 -35.52
C GLU A 29 18.26 -33.71 -35.25
N PRO A 30 17.15 -33.63 -34.49
CA PRO A 30 16.56 -32.35 -34.15
C PRO A 30 17.62 -31.48 -33.46
N SER A 31 17.92 -30.32 -34.05
CA SER A 31 18.84 -29.36 -33.44
C SER A 31 18.43 -29.11 -31.99
N PRO A 32 19.32 -29.22 -30.99
CA PRO A 32 18.96 -28.93 -29.62
C PRO A 32 18.36 -27.53 -29.57
N LYS A 33 17.11 -27.42 -29.10
CA LYS A 33 16.50 -26.12 -28.82
C LYS A 33 17.45 -25.43 -27.85
N LYS A 34 18.10 -24.35 -28.29
CA LYS A 34 18.91 -23.53 -27.39
C LYS A 34 18.00 -23.05 -26.27
N LEU A 35 18.06 -23.67 -25.09
CA LEU A 35 17.48 -23.11 -23.89
C LEU A 35 18.20 -21.77 -23.66
N LYS A 36 17.46 -20.66 -23.77
CA LYS A 36 17.95 -19.37 -23.28
C LYS A 36 18.09 -19.52 -21.77
N VAL A 37 19.31 -19.72 -21.29
CA VAL A 37 19.63 -19.55 -19.86
C VAL A 37 19.49 -18.07 -19.57
N THR A 38 18.32 -17.65 -19.11
CA THR A 38 18.12 -16.31 -18.59
C THR A 38 18.61 -16.33 -17.14
N HIS A 39 19.72 -15.67 -16.86
CA HIS A 39 20.09 -15.36 -15.48
C HIS A 39 19.01 -14.43 -14.94
N ASP A 40 18.06 -14.98 -14.19
CA ASP A 40 17.00 -14.21 -13.56
C ASP A 40 17.61 -13.50 -12.35
N THR A 41 17.98 -12.24 -12.54
CA THR A 41 18.41 -11.38 -11.43
C THR A 41 17.27 -11.27 -10.44
N GLN A 42 17.55 -11.41 -9.15
CA GLN A 42 16.58 -11.24 -8.07
C GLN A 42 16.79 -9.89 -7.38
N ARG A 43 15.72 -9.32 -6.83
CA ARG A 43 15.70 -8.11 -6.00
C ARG A 43 15.16 -8.45 -4.62
N PHE A 44 15.79 -7.92 -3.59
CA PHE A 44 15.31 -8.07 -2.21
C PHE A 44 14.20 -7.05 -1.94
N CYS A 45 13.16 -7.47 -1.24
CA CYS A 45 12.08 -6.62 -0.76
C CYS A 45 12.14 -6.55 0.77
N ASP A 46 12.38 -5.36 1.33
CA ASP A 46 12.50 -5.16 2.78
C ASP A 46 11.18 -5.39 3.52
N VAL A 47 10.05 -5.03 2.89
CA VAL A 47 8.71 -5.19 3.46
C VAL A 47 8.34 -6.66 3.65
N CYS A 48 8.66 -7.50 2.65
CA CYS A 48 8.33 -8.92 2.67
C CYS A 48 9.48 -9.80 3.17
N SER A 49 10.67 -9.21 3.36
CA SER A 49 11.93 -9.90 3.66
C SER A 49 12.20 -11.10 2.74
N GLU A 50 11.89 -10.95 1.44
CA GLU A 50 12.02 -12.03 0.45
C GLU A 50 12.74 -11.55 -0.83
N HIS A 51 13.44 -12.48 -1.49
CA HIS A 51 14.02 -12.24 -2.82
C HIS A 51 12.97 -12.54 -3.89
N VAL A 52 12.70 -11.55 -4.73
CA VAL A 52 11.71 -11.62 -5.80
C VAL A 52 12.43 -11.49 -7.14
N SER A 53 12.01 -12.24 -8.15
CA SER A 53 12.51 -12.06 -9.52
C SER A 53 12.43 -10.60 -9.95
N SER A 54 13.49 -10.05 -10.54
CA SER A 54 13.48 -8.69 -11.09
C SER A 54 12.34 -8.49 -12.10
N ARG A 55 11.92 -9.54 -12.81
CA ARG A 55 10.80 -9.48 -13.75
C ARG A 55 9.46 -9.29 -13.03
N ASP A 56 9.29 -9.98 -11.90
CA ASP A 56 8.04 -9.99 -11.16
C ASP A 56 7.99 -8.94 -10.05
N TYR A 57 9.09 -8.23 -9.78
CA TYR A 57 9.20 -7.26 -8.69
C TYR A 57 8.07 -6.21 -8.70
N VAL A 58 7.75 -5.65 -9.86
CA VAL A 58 6.64 -4.67 -9.99
C VAL A 58 5.29 -5.32 -9.71
N GLY A 59 5.09 -6.59 -10.11
CA GLY A 59 3.88 -7.36 -9.79
C GLY A 59 3.79 -7.69 -8.30
N HIS A 60 4.92 -8.03 -7.68
CA HIS A 60 5.04 -8.26 -6.25
C HIS A 60 4.63 -7.02 -5.45
N LEU A 61 5.16 -5.83 -5.77
CA LEU A 61 4.79 -4.57 -5.08
C LEU A 61 3.27 -4.29 -5.13
N ARG A 62 2.59 -4.78 -6.17
CA ARG A 62 1.14 -4.62 -6.35
C ARG A 62 0.32 -5.75 -5.70
N SER A 63 0.97 -6.82 -5.27
CA SER A 63 0.31 -8.00 -4.71
C SER A 63 -0.37 -7.69 -3.37
N VAL A 64 -1.43 -8.44 -3.07
CA VAL A 64 -2.12 -8.33 -1.77
C VAL A 64 -1.16 -8.68 -0.63
N LYS A 65 -0.28 -9.68 -0.81
CA LYS A 65 0.71 -10.07 0.20
C LYS A 65 1.63 -8.91 0.56
N HIS A 66 2.21 -8.24 -0.44
CA HIS A 66 3.09 -7.10 -0.20
C HIS A 66 2.35 -5.97 0.51
N LYS A 67 1.19 -5.57 0.00
CA LYS A 67 0.34 -4.54 0.61
C LYS A 67 0.00 -4.86 2.06
N ASN A 68 -0.34 -6.11 2.38
CA ASN A 68 -0.66 -6.51 3.74
C ASN A 68 0.53 -6.37 4.69
N ASN A 69 1.73 -6.72 4.21
CA ASN A 69 2.95 -6.57 4.99
C ASN A 69 3.35 -5.10 5.16
N SER A 70 3.04 -4.23 4.19
CA SER A 70 3.31 -2.79 4.28
C SER A 70 2.40 -2.01 5.23
N LEU A 71 1.33 -2.62 5.75
CA LEU A 71 0.39 -1.97 6.68
C LEU A 71 0.90 -1.95 8.13
N ALA A 72 2.01 -2.61 8.41
CA ALA A 72 2.65 -2.57 9.71
C ALA A 72 3.37 -1.23 9.90
N PHE A 73 2.65 -0.23 10.40
CA PHE A 73 3.25 1.02 10.88
C PHE A 73 3.66 0.87 12.35
N SER A 74 4.95 1.05 12.64
CA SER A 74 5.48 0.98 14.00
C SER A 74 6.15 2.30 14.36
N THR A 75 5.42 3.16 15.08
CA THR A 75 5.95 4.37 15.72
C THR A 75 5.39 4.44 17.13
N GLU A 76 6.15 4.99 18.08
CA GLU A 76 5.71 5.21 19.46
C GLU A 76 4.40 6.02 19.50
N GLY A 77 3.46 5.63 20.37
CA GLY A 77 2.13 6.25 20.45
C GLY A 77 1.14 5.83 19.36
N VAL A 78 1.51 4.95 18.42
CA VAL A 78 0.60 4.43 17.37
C VAL A 78 0.36 2.94 17.53
N GLN A 79 -0.91 2.55 17.57
CA GLN A 79 -1.37 1.16 17.66
C GLN A 79 -2.26 0.83 16.46
N VAL A 80 -2.00 -0.32 15.82
CA VAL A 80 -2.90 -0.84 14.78
C VAL A 80 -4.06 -1.57 15.47
N ILE A 81 -5.28 -1.07 15.31
CA ILE A 81 -6.47 -1.60 15.98
C ILE A 81 -7.07 -2.76 15.21
N THR A 82 -7.34 -2.56 13.92
CA THR A 82 -7.89 -3.62 13.06
C THR A 82 -7.43 -3.45 11.62
N SER A 83 -7.17 -4.58 10.95
CA SER A 83 -7.03 -4.68 9.51
C SER A 83 -8.22 -5.48 8.98
N ALA A 84 -9.14 -4.85 8.26
CA ALA A 84 -10.37 -5.47 7.77
C ALA A 84 -10.37 -5.64 6.24
N PHE A 85 -11.24 -6.53 5.72
CA PHE A 85 -11.46 -6.77 4.29
C PHE A 85 -10.21 -7.17 3.48
N LYS A 86 -9.45 -8.16 3.95
CA LYS A 86 -8.14 -8.53 3.38
C LYS A 86 -7.17 -7.35 3.40
N SER A 87 -7.19 -6.62 4.52
CA SER A 87 -6.31 -5.48 4.80
C SER A 87 -6.46 -4.29 3.86
N ARG A 88 -7.64 -4.13 3.25
CA ARG A 88 -7.98 -2.93 2.47
C ARG A 88 -8.37 -1.74 3.34
N ILE A 89 -8.70 -1.99 4.60
CA ILE A 89 -8.99 -0.97 5.60
C ILE A 89 -8.09 -1.25 6.79
N VAL A 90 -7.38 -0.22 7.25
CA VAL A 90 -6.57 -0.24 8.45
C VAL A 90 -7.00 0.91 9.33
N SER A 91 -7.16 0.63 10.62
CA SER A 91 -7.50 1.63 11.63
C SER A 91 -6.36 1.75 12.62
N TYR A 92 -5.93 2.98 12.86
CA TYR A 92 -4.86 3.30 13.79
C TYR A 92 -5.45 4.05 14.98
N ARG A 93 -4.98 3.71 16.18
CA ARG A 93 -5.17 4.51 17.38
C ARG A 93 -3.87 5.25 17.63
N ILE A 94 -3.98 6.57 17.74
CA ILE A 94 -2.85 7.46 17.97
C ILE A 94 -3.12 8.16 19.30
N SER A 95 -2.13 8.16 20.19
CA SER A 95 -2.23 8.75 21.51
C SER A 95 -1.04 9.67 21.73
N ALA A 96 -1.28 10.80 22.38
CA ALA A 96 -0.20 11.67 22.81
C ALA A 96 0.46 11.12 24.07
N ASN A 97 1.76 11.39 24.23
CA ASN A 97 2.53 10.98 25.41
C ASN A 97 2.36 11.96 26.59
N THR A 98 1.69 13.09 26.35
CA THR A 98 1.46 14.18 27.31
C THR A 98 -0.02 14.55 27.35
N GLN A 99 -0.46 15.12 28.46
CA GLN A 99 -1.81 15.66 28.62
C GLN A 99 -1.89 17.07 28.02
N TYR A 100 -3.07 17.43 27.51
CA TYR A 100 -3.33 18.70 26.85
C TYR A 100 -4.68 19.23 27.30
N ILE A 101 -4.70 20.50 27.68
CA ILE A 101 -5.93 21.22 28.03
C ILE A 101 -6.65 21.65 26.75
N ASN A 102 -5.90 22.16 25.78
CA ASN A 102 -6.45 22.68 24.54
C ASN A 102 -6.53 21.59 23.46
N LEU A 103 -7.72 21.41 22.88
CA LEU A 103 -7.95 20.41 21.84
C LEU A 103 -7.08 20.64 20.60
N LYS A 104 -6.89 21.90 20.19
CA LYS A 104 -6.05 22.24 19.05
C LYS A 104 -4.62 21.82 19.28
N GLU A 105 -4.05 22.17 20.43
CA GLU A 105 -2.67 21.81 20.78
C GLU A 105 -2.50 20.29 20.83
N PHE A 106 -3.51 19.57 21.36
CA PHE A 106 -3.54 18.11 21.33
C PHE A 106 -3.48 17.58 19.89
N VAL A 107 -4.37 18.02 19.01
CA VAL A 107 -4.41 17.51 17.62
C VAL A 107 -3.15 17.92 16.85
N GLU A 108 -2.66 19.16 17.03
CA GLU A 108 -1.42 19.65 16.43
C GLU A 108 -0.20 18.83 16.87
N SER A 109 -0.15 18.39 18.13
CA SER A 109 0.94 17.52 18.61
C SER A 109 1.03 16.18 17.86
N LEU A 110 -0.08 15.72 17.30
CA LEU A 110 -0.18 14.47 16.55
C LEU A 110 0.06 14.67 15.04
N ALA A 111 0.19 15.92 14.58
CA ALA A 111 0.25 16.26 13.16
C ALA A 111 1.35 15.49 12.41
N ASP A 112 2.57 15.47 12.95
CA ASP A 112 3.70 14.85 12.27
C ASP A 112 3.57 13.33 12.17
N VAL A 113 3.06 12.70 13.23
CA VAL A 113 2.80 11.26 13.24
C VAL A 113 1.70 10.89 12.24
N ILE A 114 0.59 11.64 12.23
CA ILE A 114 -0.53 11.40 11.32
C ILE A 114 -0.11 11.63 9.87
N LYS A 115 0.55 12.76 9.56
CA LYS A 115 1.03 13.06 8.21
C LYS A 115 2.03 12.01 7.72
N LYS A 116 2.97 11.59 8.56
CA LYS A 116 3.95 10.55 8.22
C LYS A 116 3.24 9.23 7.89
N LEU A 117 2.31 8.80 8.75
CA LEU A 117 1.53 7.59 8.54
C LEU A 117 0.76 7.65 7.22
N VAL A 118 0.00 8.72 6.98
CA VAL A 118 -0.77 8.89 5.75
C VAL A 118 0.14 8.90 4.51
N ARG A 119 1.29 9.57 4.59
CA ARG A 119 2.28 9.62 3.50
C ARG A 119 2.80 8.23 3.16
N GLU A 120 3.22 7.45 4.14
CA GLU A 120 3.72 6.08 3.92
C GLU A 120 2.65 5.21 3.26
N GLN A 121 1.39 5.31 3.70
CA GLN A 121 0.29 4.58 3.09
C GLN A 121 -0.02 5.01 1.64
N ILE A 122 0.11 6.32 1.34
CA ILE A 122 0.02 6.83 -0.03
C ILE A 122 1.15 6.29 -0.89
N ASP A 123 2.38 6.24 -0.38
CA ASP A 123 3.55 5.77 -1.15
C ASP A 123 3.41 4.28 -1.53
N ILE A 124 2.76 3.48 -0.67
CA ILE A 124 2.47 2.07 -0.93
C ILE A 124 1.29 1.89 -1.91
N MET A 125 0.20 2.63 -1.69
CA MET A 125 -1.09 2.38 -2.36
C MET A 125 -1.34 3.29 -3.57
N GLY A 126 -0.57 4.36 -3.72
CA GLY A 126 -0.74 5.46 -4.68
C GLY A 126 -1.86 6.45 -4.31
N SER A 127 -2.89 5.97 -3.62
CA SER A 127 -3.98 6.78 -3.06
C SER A 127 -4.64 6.06 -1.90
N VAL A 128 -5.17 6.83 -0.96
CA VAL A 128 -5.86 6.33 0.22
C VAL A 128 -7.10 7.15 0.49
N LYS A 129 -8.08 6.53 1.14
CA LYS A 129 -9.25 7.23 1.69
C LYS A 129 -9.07 7.29 3.20
N VAL A 130 -9.05 8.49 3.76
CA VAL A 130 -8.78 8.74 5.18
C VAL A 130 -9.99 9.42 5.82
N ASN A 131 -10.33 8.96 7.01
CA ASN A 131 -11.17 9.67 7.96
C ASN A 131 -10.46 9.64 9.33
N CYS A 132 -10.71 10.67 10.13
CA CYS A 132 -10.20 10.77 11.50
C CYS A 132 -11.39 10.74 12.45
N GLU A 133 -11.21 10.11 13.61
CA GLU A 133 -12.19 10.14 14.69
C GLU A 133 -11.49 10.51 16.00
N LEU A 134 -11.93 11.62 16.58
CA LEU A 134 -11.47 12.12 17.86
C LEU A 134 -12.40 11.58 18.95
N PHE A 135 -11.84 11.09 20.04
CA PHE A 135 -12.58 10.66 21.22
C PHE A 135 -12.25 11.60 22.38
N GLY A 136 -13.28 12.19 23.00
CA GLY A 136 -13.15 13.05 24.17
C GLY A 136 -14.07 12.59 25.29
N TYR A 137 -13.63 12.71 26.54
CA TYR A 137 -14.49 12.46 27.70
C TYR A 137 -15.12 13.78 28.14
N PHE A 138 -16.45 13.86 28.09
CA PHE A 138 -17.19 15.06 28.47
C PHE A 138 -17.88 14.83 29.80
N ILE A 139 -17.92 15.85 30.65
CA ILE A 139 -18.57 15.81 31.96
C ILE A 139 -19.79 16.74 31.93
N LEU A 140 -20.93 16.23 32.38
CA LEU A 140 -22.13 17.00 32.62
C LEU A 140 -22.10 17.48 34.07
N GLU A 141 -21.71 18.73 34.29
CA GLU A 141 -21.54 19.30 35.64
C GLU A 141 -22.81 19.18 36.49
N SER A 142 -23.99 19.26 35.86
CA SER A 142 -25.28 19.18 36.53
C SER A 142 -25.64 17.80 37.09
N LYS A 143 -24.95 16.72 36.68
CA LYS A 143 -25.31 15.34 37.06
C LYS A 143 -24.15 14.50 37.60
N ASP A 144 -22.96 15.08 37.76
CA ASP A 144 -21.73 14.36 38.15
C ASP A 144 -21.55 13.05 37.35
N ARG A 145 -21.72 13.17 36.03
CA ARG A 145 -21.63 12.05 35.08
C ARG A 145 -20.76 12.48 33.92
N GLY A 146 -19.94 11.56 33.44
CA GLY A 146 -19.17 11.76 32.22
C GLY A 146 -19.39 10.65 31.21
N GLU A 147 -19.23 11.00 29.93
CA GLU A 147 -19.43 10.12 28.80
C GLU A 147 -18.35 10.37 27.73
N VAL A 148 -17.89 9.30 27.09
CA VAL A 148 -17.03 9.44 25.91
C VAL A 148 -17.90 9.84 24.72
N LYS A 149 -17.58 10.97 24.09
CA LYS A 149 -18.13 11.39 22.81
C LYS A 149 -17.07 11.28 21.72
N SER A 150 -17.50 11.07 20.49
CA SER A 150 -16.60 11.05 19.34
C SER A 150 -17.06 11.98 18.23
N PHE A 151 -16.08 12.55 17.54
CA PHE A 151 -16.27 13.47 16.42
C PHE A 151 -15.49 12.92 15.24
N ASN A 152 -16.16 12.74 14.11
CA ASN A 152 -15.56 12.15 12.93
C ASN A 152 -15.45 13.15 11.77
N THR A 153 -14.41 12.99 10.99
CA THR A 153 -14.27 13.69 9.72
C THR A 153 -14.84 12.85 8.59
N ARG A 154 -15.25 13.51 7.51
CA ARG A 154 -15.71 12.82 6.31
C ARG A 154 -14.52 12.12 5.65
N ASN A 155 -14.80 11.01 4.97
CA ASN A 155 -13.82 10.34 4.13
C ASN A 155 -13.28 11.28 3.04
N GLN A 156 -11.98 11.53 3.04
CA GLN A 156 -11.27 12.29 2.02
C GLN A 156 -10.30 11.39 1.27
N VAL A 157 -10.20 11.57 -0.05
CA VAL A 157 -9.27 10.82 -0.89
C VAL A 157 -7.98 11.64 -0.99
N LEU A 158 -6.87 11.04 -0.57
CA LEU A 158 -5.54 11.62 -0.63
C LEU A 158 -4.67 10.83 -1.61
N THR A 159 -3.86 11.55 -2.38
CA THR A 159 -2.94 11.02 -3.39
C THR A 159 -1.54 11.59 -3.18
N ILE A 160 -0.58 11.13 -3.99
CA ILE A 160 0.82 11.60 -3.95
C ILE A 160 0.92 13.13 -4.09
N SER A 161 -0.03 13.76 -4.81
CA SER A 161 -0.06 15.21 -5.04
C SER A 161 -0.85 16.01 -4.00
N SER A 162 -1.49 15.35 -3.03
CA SER A 162 -2.26 16.04 -1.98
C SER A 162 -1.34 16.77 -1.01
N ASP A 163 -1.72 18.00 -0.64
CA ASP A 163 -1.05 18.74 0.44
C ASP A 163 -1.57 18.22 1.79
N LEU A 164 -0.72 17.45 2.48
CA LEU A 164 -1.07 16.88 3.79
C LEU A 164 -1.11 17.93 4.90
N SER A 165 -0.48 19.09 4.72
CA SER A 165 -0.51 20.18 5.71
C SER A 165 -1.82 20.95 5.63
N GLU A 166 -2.30 21.25 4.42
CA GLU A 166 -3.61 21.85 4.19
C GLU A 166 -4.72 20.89 4.66
N TRP A 167 -4.66 19.63 4.23
CA TRP A 167 -5.59 18.59 4.68
C TRP A 167 -5.67 18.50 6.20
N PHE A 168 -4.52 18.52 6.89
CA PHE A 168 -4.52 18.39 8.35
C PHE A 168 -5.12 19.63 9.06
N LYS A 169 -4.96 20.84 8.48
CA LYS A 169 -5.62 22.04 9.00
C LYS A 169 -7.14 21.91 8.93
N ASP A 170 -7.67 21.40 7.82
CA ASP A 170 -9.12 21.15 7.67
C ASP A 170 -9.64 20.15 8.72
N ILE A 171 -8.82 19.14 9.05
CA ILE A 171 -9.13 18.16 10.11
C ILE A 171 -9.22 18.85 11.47
N ILE A 172 -8.24 19.68 11.82
CA ILE A 172 -8.23 20.44 13.08
C ILE A 172 -9.49 21.32 13.16
N GLU A 173 -9.71 22.16 12.15
CA GLU A 173 -10.84 23.10 12.14
C GLU A 173 -12.18 22.38 12.28
N LYS A 174 -12.37 21.26 11.57
CA LYS A 174 -13.61 20.48 11.65
C LYS A 174 -13.84 19.90 13.06
N LEU A 175 -12.79 19.35 13.67
CA LEU A 175 -12.90 18.76 15.01
C LEU A 175 -13.11 19.82 16.09
N GLU A 176 -12.47 20.98 15.97
CA GLU A 176 -12.68 22.12 16.86
C GLU A 176 -14.13 22.63 16.78
N VAL A 177 -14.66 22.81 15.57
CA VAL A 177 -16.04 23.25 15.36
C VAL A 177 -17.02 22.24 15.97
N ASP A 178 -16.84 20.95 15.73
CA ASP A 178 -17.75 19.93 16.27
C ASP A 178 -17.73 19.86 17.80
N ALA A 179 -16.53 19.90 18.40
CA ALA A 179 -16.39 19.89 19.85
C ALA A 179 -17.00 21.14 20.49
N THR A 180 -16.75 22.31 19.91
CA THR A 180 -17.27 23.60 20.37
C THR A 180 -18.79 23.69 20.21
N GLU A 181 -19.33 23.26 19.07
CA GLU A 181 -20.78 23.21 18.85
C GLU A 181 -21.46 22.25 19.82
N PHE A 182 -20.82 21.13 20.16
CA PHE A 182 -21.34 20.19 21.16
C PHE A 182 -21.43 20.83 22.55
N GLU A 183 -20.37 21.50 23.01
CA GLU A 183 -20.37 22.22 24.29
C GLU A 183 -21.42 23.35 24.34
N HIS A 184 -21.63 24.06 23.23
CA HIS A 184 -22.55 25.20 23.18
C HIS A 184 -24.01 24.85 22.90
N ARG A 185 -24.31 23.83 22.08
CA ARG A 185 -25.69 23.45 21.74
C ARG A 185 -26.31 22.49 22.74
N GLU A 186 -25.51 21.67 23.44
CA GLU A 186 -26.01 20.68 24.38
C GLU A 186 -25.55 20.95 25.83
N SER A 187 -26.40 21.61 26.61
CA SER A 187 -26.78 21.13 27.96
C SER A 187 -25.76 21.06 29.12
N GLY A 188 -24.66 21.82 29.12
CA GLY A 188 -23.74 21.90 30.27
C GLY A 188 -22.72 20.76 30.34
N TRP A 189 -22.38 20.20 29.18
CA TRP A 189 -21.22 19.32 29.02
C TRP A 189 -19.96 20.17 28.79
N ALA A 190 -18.89 19.82 29.49
CA ALA A 190 -17.56 20.37 29.28
C ALA A 190 -16.58 19.24 28.98
N LEU A 191 -15.65 19.47 28.05
CA LEU A 191 -14.55 18.55 27.82
C LEU A 191 -13.70 18.43 29.10
N GLN A 192 -13.42 17.20 29.54
CA GLN A 192 -12.49 16.98 30.63
C GLN A 192 -11.06 17.21 30.14
N HIS A 193 -10.40 18.22 30.70
CA HIS A 193 -9.00 18.55 30.47
C HIS A 193 -8.04 17.61 31.20
#